data_AF-A0A957TZI5-F1
#
_entry.id   AF-A0A957TZI5-F1
#
_cell.length_a   1.000
_cell.length_b   1.000
_cell.length_c   1.000
_cell.angle_alpha   90.00
_cell.angle_beta   90.00
_cell.angle_gamma   90.00
#
_symmetry.space_group_name_H-M   'P 1'
#
loop_
_entity.id
_entity.type
_entity.pdbx_description
1 polymer ?
#
loop_
_entity_poly.entity_id
_entity_poly.type
_entity_poly.pdbx_seq_one_letter_code
_entity_poly.pdbx_strand_id
1 'polypeptide(L)'
;MTELIHVSADARLDALRRKLGAFQGRRVVFVLPDGWTELDNLARMRLVLRQAQIQQSEIALITTDKATRKAARQTGVPVFARAEDAAKDNWQMNPLLPVVDPKQPDRGLPEAPPWRRSQIVDLRGRPSLHKARQRRIRAEERYRRPVSPWMQWVGTLLMGLAIAAFLGLFAFYVLPAATVTMTPGRETLTVTVPLVADASLDVAVVEDGLIPARLVETTLEEYGTLATSGSQQKPTIKATGQVQFSNLGNAVVQIPADTIVTTSTGVPVAFRTTSPVELPGGVGQRVDAFVEALEPGINGNVRANTINTVSGALRFRARVSNPNGTFGGGSELVPVVTQADQDTLLVTLQDQVAQKAYGVLQEKLEEGEWLDPESVETYVIAQVFDQFKDDEAENLGLTLRVLVQGVAVDVNDMNDALLANLREAVPERGQLISSTFRTQRLPGSVGLGRSTQFTSTATAEYITPIDPVEVKQEIVGLPVNEALQTLQERWRLSSPPDIYQDPDWTGTLPRFPNRIQVRVEFQGALAADQAADQAGGQ
;
A
#
# COMPACT_ATOMS: atom_id res chain seq x y z
N MET A 1 131.45 51.77 10.83
CA MET A 1 132.49 50.73 10.83
C MET A 1 131.97 49.56 10.03
N THR A 2 132.76 49.14 9.05
CA THR A 2 132.41 48.08 8.11
C THR A 2 132.92 46.76 8.65
N GLU A 3 132.01 45.83 8.96
CA GLU A 3 132.37 44.54 9.55
C GLU A 3 132.54 43.49 8.45
N LEU A 4 133.69 42.81 8.46
CA LEU A 4 134.00 41.74 7.52
C LEU A 4 133.58 40.40 8.11
N ILE A 5 132.64 39.73 7.45
CA ILE A 5 132.15 38.42 7.86
C ILE A 5 132.65 37.38 6.86
N HIS A 6 133.48 36.46 7.34
CA HIS A 6 133.93 35.31 6.57
C HIS A 6 132.85 34.23 6.54
N VAL A 7 132.52 33.78 5.32
CA VAL A 7 131.59 32.69 5.07
C VAL A 7 132.40 31.40 4.91
N SER A 8 132.03 30.34 5.63
CA SER A 8 132.69 29.04 5.52
C SER A 8 132.31 28.35 4.19
N ALA A 9 133.21 27.55 3.62
CA ALA A 9 133.00 26.89 2.33
C ALA A 9 131.74 26.00 2.29
N ASP A 10 131.36 25.38 3.41
CA ASP A 10 130.18 24.51 3.51
C ASP A 10 128.87 25.25 3.86
N ALA A 11 128.91 26.57 4.03
CA ALA A 11 127.72 27.33 4.41
C ALA A 11 126.70 27.40 3.27
N ARG A 12 125.41 27.21 3.59
CA ARG A 12 124.29 27.45 2.66
C ARG A 12 123.73 28.87 2.80
N LEU A 13 122.95 29.31 1.82
CA LEU A 13 122.32 30.64 1.78
C LEU A 13 121.60 31.03 3.09
N ASP A 14 120.89 30.10 3.73
CA ASP A 14 120.13 30.39 4.96
C ASP A 14 121.02 30.69 6.17
N ALA A 15 122.24 30.14 6.20
CA ALA A 15 123.22 30.48 7.23
C ALA A 15 123.69 31.93 7.06
N LEU A 16 123.89 32.37 5.82
CA LEU A 16 124.22 33.76 5.50
C LEU A 16 123.06 34.70 5.86
N ARG A 17 121.82 34.33 5.53
CA ARG A 17 120.61 35.12 5.90
C ARG A 17 120.41 35.23 7.41
N ARG A 18 120.67 34.15 8.15
CA ARG A 18 120.56 34.14 9.62
C ARG A 18 121.64 35.02 10.25
N LYS A 19 122.88 34.95 9.76
CA LYS A 19 123.96 35.86 10.18
C LYS A 19 123.61 37.32 9.90
N LEU A 20 123.06 37.61 8.72
CA LEU A 20 122.61 38.95 8.37
C LEU A 20 121.42 39.43 9.22
N GLY A 21 120.48 38.54 9.56
CA GLY A 21 119.34 38.86 10.42
C GLY A 21 119.72 39.10 11.89
N ALA A 22 120.82 38.53 12.35
CA ALA A 22 121.37 38.77 13.70
C ALA A 22 122.31 39.98 13.75
N PHE A 23 122.71 40.51 12.60
CA PHE A 23 123.60 41.66 12.50
C PHE A 23 122.83 42.96 12.77
N GLN A 24 123.32 43.79 13.71
CA GLN A 24 122.70 45.07 14.07
C GLN A 24 123.45 46.30 13.53
N GLY A 25 124.52 46.09 12.78
CA GLY A 25 125.26 47.20 12.17
C GLY A 25 124.63 47.67 10.86
N ARG A 26 125.12 48.82 10.37
CA ARG A 26 124.61 49.44 9.14
C ARG A 26 125.32 48.98 7.87
N ARG A 27 126.55 48.44 7.96
CA ARG A 27 127.35 48.00 6.79
C ARG A 27 128.05 46.67 7.04
N VAL A 28 127.88 45.71 6.14
CA VAL A 28 128.51 44.37 6.18
C VAL A 28 129.19 44.06 4.86
N VAL A 29 130.40 43.51 4.94
CA VAL A 29 131.07 42.91 3.78
C VAL A 29 131.17 41.40 4.01
N PHE A 30 130.63 40.61 3.10
CA PHE A 30 130.79 39.16 3.13
C PHE A 30 131.99 38.74 2.28
N VAL A 31 132.95 38.07 2.91
CA VAL A 31 134.06 37.42 2.21
C VAL A 31 133.63 36.00 1.86
N LEU A 32 133.49 35.74 0.57
CA LEU A 32 133.05 34.45 0.05
C LEU A 32 134.28 33.62 -0.35
N PRO A 33 134.33 32.32 -0.01
CA PRO A 33 135.41 31.44 -0.44
C PRO A 33 135.35 31.20 -1.96
N ASP A 34 136.51 30.94 -2.57
CA ASP A 34 136.62 30.69 -4.01
C ASP A 34 135.81 29.45 -4.41
N GLY A 35 134.96 29.59 -5.44
CA GLY A 35 134.09 28.50 -5.94
C GLY A 35 132.73 28.36 -5.23
N TRP A 36 132.34 29.28 -4.34
CA TRP A 36 131.05 29.23 -3.66
C TRP A 36 129.90 29.78 -4.53
N THR A 37 129.07 28.87 -5.08
CA THR A 37 128.07 29.18 -6.12
C THR A 37 126.65 29.49 -5.60
N GLU A 38 126.45 29.55 -4.28
CA GLU A 38 125.12 29.72 -3.67
C GLU A 38 124.46 31.08 -3.98
N LEU A 39 125.26 32.08 -4.33
CA LEU A 39 124.82 33.43 -4.71
C LEU A 39 124.87 33.72 -6.21
N ASP A 40 125.13 32.71 -7.05
CA ASP A 40 125.14 32.86 -8.51
C ASP A 40 123.75 33.10 -9.09
N ASN A 41 122.71 32.66 -8.38
CA ASN A 41 121.33 32.83 -8.78
C ASN A 41 120.77 34.18 -8.31
N LEU A 42 120.25 34.96 -9.26
CA LEU A 42 119.63 36.26 -9.02
C LEU A 42 118.48 36.20 -7.99
N ALA A 43 117.71 35.11 -7.93
CA ALA A 43 116.66 34.93 -6.92
C ALA A 43 117.23 34.80 -5.50
N ARG A 44 118.35 34.09 -5.34
CA ARG A 44 119.02 33.90 -4.04
C ARG A 44 119.69 35.19 -3.58
N MET A 45 120.33 35.91 -4.50
CA MET A 45 120.84 37.26 -4.24
C MET A 45 119.73 38.21 -3.78
N ARG A 46 118.54 38.16 -4.41
CA ARG A 46 117.37 38.97 -4.01
C ARG A 46 116.84 38.64 -2.60
N LEU A 47 116.95 37.39 -2.15
CA LEU A 47 116.53 37.03 -0.80
C LEU A 47 117.44 37.62 0.27
N VAL A 48 118.75 37.63 0.02
CA VAL A 48 119.72 38.27 0.92
C VAL A 48 119.54 39.79 0.88
N LEU A 49 119.37 40.36 -0.32
CA LEU A 49 119.04 41.76 -0.54
C LEU A 49 117.81 42.20 0.28
N ARG A 50 116.71 41.43 0.20
CA ARG A 50 115.47 41.74 0.95
C ARG A 50 115.69 41.65 2.46
N GLN A 51 116.45 40.66 2.92
CA GLN A 51 116.79 40.55 4.33
C GLN A 51 117.63 41.75 4.81
N ALA A 52 118.58 42.22 3.99
CA ALA A 52 119.38 43.41 4.27
C ALA A 52 118.49 44.67 4.36
N GLN A 53 117.53 44.84 3.43
CA GLN A 53 116.59 45.96 3.42
C GLN A 53 115.68 45.98 4.65
N ILE A 54 115.18 44.82 5.09
CA ILE A 54 114.35 44.70 6.31
C ILE A 54 115.14 45.12 7.56
N GLN A 55 116.43 44.79 7.61
CA GLN A 55 117.32 45.16 8.72
C GLN A 55 117.96 46.55 8.55
N GLN A 56 117.66 47.25 7.45
CA GLN A 56 118.25 48.56 7.10
C GLN A 56 119.79 48.55 7.05
N SER A 57 120.39 47.42 6.65
CA SER A 57 121.84 47.25 6.51
C SER A 57 122.27 47.24 5.03
N GLU A 58 123.40 47.86 4.72
CA GLU A 58 124.06 47.83 3.40
C GLU A 58 125.02 46.63 3.33
N ILE A 59 125.01 45.90 2.22
CA ILE A 59 125.85 44.72 2.00
C ILE A 59 126.77 44.90 0.80
N ALA A 60 128.01 44.41 0.92
CA ALA A 60 128.95 44.21 -0.19
C ALA A 60 129.52 42.79 -0.16
N LEU A 61 130.00 42.32 -1.32
CA LEU A 61 130.56 40.98 -1.46
C LEU A 61 132.03 41.05 -1.90
N ILE A 62 132.87 40.17 -1.36
CA ILE A 62 134.22 39.92 -1.88
C ILE A 62 134.22 38.51 -2.48
N THR A 63 134.39 38.41 -3.79
CA THR A 63 134.45 37.13 -4.50
C THR A 63 135.22 37.25 -5.81
N THR A 64 135.99 36.21 -6.14
CA THR A 64 136.66 36.07 -7.43
C THR A 64 135.77 35.39 -8.48
N ASP A 65 134.62 34.83 -8.09
CA ASP A 65 133.73 34.14 -9.02
C ASP A 65 133.02 35.11 -9.98
N LYS A 66 132.82 34.67 -11.23
CA LYS A 66 132.22 35.48 -12.30
C LYS A 66 130.69 35.47 -12.24
N ALA A 67 130.06 34.36 -11.84
CA ALA A 67 128.61 34.21 -11.85
C ALA A 67 127.98 34.99 -10.69
N THR A 68 128.51 34.88 -9.48
CA THR A 68 128.07 35.68 -8.32
C THR A 68 128.23 37.17 -8.59
N ARG A 69 129.33 37.60 -9.24
CA ARG A 69 129.54 39.01 -9.62
C ARG A 69 128.48 39.53 -10.58
N LYS A 70 128.08 38.73 -11.56
CA LYS A 70 127.03 39.10 -12.51
C LYS A 70 125.68 39.27 -11.80
N ALA A 71 125.32 38.34 -10.91
CA ALA A 71 124.08 38.40 -10.14
C ALA A 71 124.04 39.62 -9.21
N ALA A 72 125.13 39.90 -8.50
CA ALA A 72 125.24 41.05 -7.60
C ALA A 72 125.08 42.39 -8.33
N ARG A 73 125.71 42.54 -9.51
CA ARG A 73 125.56 43.75 -10.34
C ARG A 73 124.13 43.95 -10.81
N GLN A 74 123.43 42.89 -11.19
CA GLN A 74 122.02 42.96 -11.63
C GLN A 74 121.05 43.33 -10.50
N THR A 75 121.46 43.16 -9.25
CA THR A 75 120.65 43.52 -8.07
C THR A 75 121.10 44.81 -7.38
N GLY A 76 122.16 45.47 -7.88
CA GLY A 76 122.67 46.72 -7.31
C GLY A 76 123.56 46.55 -6.07
N VAL A 77 124.17 45.37 -5.89
CA VAL A 77 125.09 45.07 -4.78
C VAL A 77 126.55 45.26 -5.24
N PRO A 78 127.38 46.05 -4.53
CA PRO A 78 128.78 46.26 -4.88
C PRO A 78 129.64 45.01 -4.61
N VAL A 79 130.60 44.72 -5.49
CA VAL A 79 131.48 43.54 -5.41
C VAL A 79 132.95 43.89 -5.61
N PHE A 80 133.81 43.35 -4.77
CA PHE A 80 135.25 43.58 -4.75
C PHE A 80 136.05 42.28 -4.93
N ALA A 81 137.30 42.37 -5.41
CA ALA A 81 138.18 41.21 -5.63
C ALA A 81 139.15 40.96 -4.46
N ARG A 82 139.45 41.98 -3.64
CA ARG A 82 140.34 41.89 -2.48
C ARG A 82 139.71 42.59 -1.28
N ALA A 83 140.01 42.12 -0.07
CA ALA A 83 139.40 42.63 1.16
C ALA A 83 139.77 44.09 1.47
N GLU A 84 140.98 44.52 1.11
CA GLU A 84 141.47 45.89 1.33
C GLU A 84 140.68 46.95 0.54
N ASP A 85 140.13 46.59 -0.63
CA ASP A 85 139.35 47.51 -1.45
C ASP A 85 137.92 47.73 -0.91
N ALA A 86 137.38 46.74 -0.20
CA ALA A 86 136.06 46.83 0.43
C ALA A 86 136.08 47.58 1.77
N ALA A 87 137.26 47.71 2.40
CA ALA A 87 137.46 48.42 3.66
C ALA A 87 137.46 49.96 3.50
N LYS A 88 137.63 50.47 2.27
CA LYS A 88 137.50 51.90 1.95
C LYS A 88 136.00 52.27 1.95
N ASP A 89 135.57 53.11 2.89
CA ASP A 89 134.17 53.30 3.33
C ASP A 89 133.20 54.01 2.34
N ASN A 90 133.49 53.98 1.03
CA ASN A 90 132.86 54.81 -0.01
C ASN A 90 131.91 54.05 -0.97
N TRP A 91 131.43 52.86 -0.63
CA TRP A 91 130.47 52.12 -1.44
C TRP A 91 129.06 52.20 -0.87
N GLN A 92 128.06 52.23 -1.75
CA GLN A 92 126.64 52.24 -1.40
C GLN A 92 125.90 51.21 -2.24
N MET A 93 124.92 50.59 -1.62
CA MET A 93 124.08 49.56 -2.21
C MET A 93 122.79 50.22 -2.72
N ASN A 94 122.49 50.10 -4.01
CA ASN A 94 121.34 50.75 -4.63
C ASN A 94 120.35 49.72 -5.20
N PRO A 95 119.37 49.25 -4.42
CA PRO A 95 118.41 48.25 -4.87
C PRO A 95 117.46 48.82 -5.92
N LEU A 96 117.30 48.12 -7.05
CA LEU A 96 116.45 48.52 -8.18
C LEU A 96 114.92 48.46 -7.92
N LEU A 97 114.46 47.97 -6.76
CA LEU A 97 113.02 47.81 -6.45
C LEU A 97 112.65 48.46 -5.10
N PRO A 98 111.50 49.15 -5.01
CA PRO A 98 111.03 49.80 -3.78
C PRO A 98 110.57 48.77 -2.71
N VAL A 99 110.63 49.17 -1.44
CA VAL A 99 110.22 48.34 -0.30
C VAL A 99 108.69 48.31 -0.19
N VAL A 100 108.09 47.12 -0.07
CA VAL A 100 106.65 46.93 0.18
C VAL A 100 106.42 46.76 1.68
N ASP A 101 105.59 47.60 2.30
CA ASP A 101 105.25 47.52 3.73
C ASP A 101 104.19 46.42 3.98
N PRO A 102 104.49 45.39 4.80
CA PRO A 102 103.56 44.29 5.06
C PRO A 102 102.31 44.69 5.87
N LYS A 103 102.32 45.83 6.59
CA LYS A 103 101.13 46.28 7.35
C LYS A 103 100.12 47.02 6.49
N GLN A 104 100.55 47.58 5.35
CA GLN A 104 99.72 48.28 4.38
C GLN A 104 100.17 47.94 2.96
N PRO A 105 99.90 46.71 2.49
CA PRO A 105 100.37 46.22 1.19
C PRO A 105 99.76 46.99 0.00
N ASP A 106 98.71 47.75 0.27
CA ASP A 106 97.93 48.54 -0.68
C ASP A 106 98.56 49.89 -1.02
N ARG A 107 99.46 50.41 -0.19
CA ARG A 107 100.01 51.77 -0.35
C ARG A 107 100.95 51.96 -1.56
N GLY A 108 101.51 50.85 -2.07
CA GLY A 108 102.41 50.85 -3.23
C GLY A 108 101.76 50.40 -4.53
N LEU A 109 100.46 50.09 -4.53
CA LEU A 109 99.74 49.66 -5.72
C LEU A 109 99.16 50.88 -6.47
N PRO A 110 99.17 50.89 -7.81
CA PRO A 110 98.49 51.92 -8.59
C PRO A 110 96.99 51.94 -8.26
N GLU A 111 96.37 53.13 -8.18
CA GLU A 111 94.94 53.24 -7.92
C GLU A 111 94.12 52.42 -8.92
N ALA A 112 93.13 51.67 -8.41
CA ALA A 112 92.28 50.83 -9.24
C ALA A 112 91.36 51.69 -10.15
N PRO A 113 91.11 51.24 -11.39
CA PRO A 113 90.37 52.03 -12.37
C PRO A 113 88.88 52.22 -12.00
N PRO A 114 88.23 53.32 -12.47
CA PRO A 114 86.99 53.86 -11.88
C PRO A 114 85.81 52.88 -11.86
N TRP A 115 85.69 52.03 -12.87
CA TRP A 115 84.60 51.07 -13.08
C TRP A 115 84.54 49.94 -12.04
N ARG A 116 85.60 49.72 -11.24
CA ARG A 116 85.65 48.68 -10.21
C ARG A 116 85.44 49.23 -8.78
N ARG A 117 85.29 50.56 -8.60
CA ARG A 117 85.10 51.19 -7.28
C ARG A 117 83.77 50.81 -6.62
N SER A 118 82.68 50.68 -7.38
CA SER A 118 81.33 50.40 -6.83
C SER A 118 81.23 49.03 -6.15
N GLN A 119 81.77 47.97 -6.78
CA GLN A 119 81.78 46.62 -6.21
C GLN A 119 82.58 46.52 -4.89
N ILE A 120 83.63 47.34 -4.74
CA ILE A 120 84.45 47.36 -3.52
C ILE A 120 83.72 48.07 -2.37
N VAL A 121 82.91 49.09 -2.68
CA VAL A 121 82.08 49.81 -1.69
C VAL A 121 80.96 48.90 -1.17
N ASP A 122 80.30 48.13 -2.03
CA ASP A 122 79.24 47.20 -1.62
C ASP A 122 79.75 46.06 -0.73
N LEU A 123 80.96 45.57 -0.96
CA LEU A 123 81.60 44.57 -0.10
C LEU A 123 81.96 45.13 1.29
N ARG A 124 82.28 46.42 1.39
CA ARG A 124 82.53 47.10 2.68
C ARG A 124 81.26 47.45 3.45
N GLY A 125 80.09 47.50 2.80
CA GLY A 125 78.79 47.85 3.40
C GLY A 125 78.08 46.72 4.15
N ARG A 126 78.57 45.47 4.10
CA ARG A 126 77.93 44.35 4.81
C ARG A 126 78.17 44.42 6.33
N PRO A 127 77.14 44.47 7.18
CA PRO A 127 77.31 44.50 8.63
C PRO A 127 77.89 43.18 9.14
N SER A 128 78.83 43.25 10.08
CA SER A 128 79.53 42.08 10.61
C SER A 128 78.58 41.07 11.27
N LEU A 129 78.88 39.79 11.11
CA LEU A 129 78.08 38.63 11.55
C LEU A 129 77.63 38.69 13.02
N HIS A 130 78.30 39.47 13.87
CA HIS A 130 77.96 39.67 15.28
C HIS A 130 76.65 40.44 15.51
N LYS A 131 76.36 41.47 14.70
CA LYS A 131 75.15 42.30 14.88
C LYS A 131 73.87 41.58 14.47
N ALA A 132 73.97 40.60 13.57
CA ALA A 132 72.84 39.76 13.16
C ALA A 132 72.44 38.75 14.25
N ARG A 133 73.39 38.25 15.06
CA ARG A 133 73.14 37.25 16.11
C ARG A 133 72.39 37.82 17.31
N GLN A 134 72.75 39.03 17.77
CA GLN A 134 72.09 39.67 18.92
C GLN A 134 70.63 40.06 18.64
N ARG A 135 70.29 40.36 17.38
CA ARG A 135 68.90 40.66 17.00
C ARG A 135 67.99 39.42 17.08
N ARG A 136 68.52 38.22 16.80
CA ARG A 136 67.75 36.97 16.94
C ARG A 136 67.46 36.63 18.40
N ILE A 137 68.45 36.74 19.28
CA ILE A 137 68.29 36.40 20.72
C ILE A 137 67.25 37.29 21.41
N ARG A 138 67.22 38.60 21.13
CA ARG A 138 66.25 39.53 21.74
C ARG A 138 64.81 39.35 21.24
N ALA A 139 64.62 38.82 20.03
CA ALA A 139 63.29 38.53 19.51
C ALA A 139 62.67 37.29 20.17
N GLU A 140 63.51 36.33 20.57
CA GLU A 140 63.09 35.05 21.14
C GLU A 140 62.70 35.14 22.62
N GLU A 141 63.32 36.04 23.40
CA GLU A 141 62.99 36.27 24.81
C GLU A 141 61.60 36.91 25.04
N ARG A 142 61.06 37.67 24.09
CA ARG A 142 59.71 38.26 24.22
C ARG A 142 58.59 37.23 24.07
N TYR A 143 58.84 36.13 23.36
CA TYR A 143 57.86 35.08 23.11
C TYR A 143 57.78 34.07 24.26
N ARG A 144 58.79 34.02 25.14
CA ARG A 144 58.90 33.09 26.27
C ARG A 144 58.59 33.71 27.64
N ARG A 145 57.73 34.74 27.70
CA ARG A 145 57.15 35.15 28.99
C ARG A 145 56.01 34.20 29.35
N PRO A 146 56.11 33.38 30.41
CA PRO A 146 54.98 32.57 30.82
C PRO A 146 53.83 33.48 31.27
N VAL A 147 52.62 33.18 30.78
CA VAL A 147 51.38 33.78 31.29
C VAL A 147 51.23 33.48 32.78
N SER A 148 50.72 34.44 33.55
CA SER A 148 50.61 34.34 35.01
C SER A 148 49.85 33.07 35.46
N PRO A 149 50.32 32.32 36.47
CA PRO A 149 49.71 31.04 36.90
C PRO A 149 48.21 31.17 37.20
N TRP A 150 47.78 32.27 37.83
CA TRP A 150 46.38 32.57 38.13
C TRP A 150 45.49 32.59 36.87
N MET A 151 46.01 33.08 35.74
CA MET A 151 45.26 33.21 34.49
C MET A 151 45.04 31.85 33.83
N GLN A 152 45.95 30.89 34.08
CA GLN A 152 45.76 29.49 33.69
C GLN A 152 44.65 28.84 34.52
N TRP A 153 44.63 29.03 35.85
CA TRP A 153 43.57 28.50 36.73
C TRP A 153 42.18 29.03 36.36
N VAL A 154 42.04 30.34 36.13
CA VAL A 154 40.80 30.97 35.65
C VAL A 154 40.39 30.42 34.28
N GLY A 155 41.33 30.21 33.38
CA GLY A 155 41.08 29.60 32.07
C GLY A 155 40.56 28.16 32.17
N THR A 156 41.18 27.31 33.01
CA THR A 156 40.68 25.94 33.27
C THR A 156 39.31 25.94 33.92
N LEU A 157 39.02 26.87 34.83
CA LEU A 157 37.73 26.94 35.50
C LEU A 157 36.63 27.38 34.52
N LEU A 158 36.88 28.40 33.70
CA LEU A 158 35.98 28.82 32.62
C LEU A 158 35.78 27.72 31.57
N MET A 159 36.84 27.02 31.19
CA MET A 159 36.77 25.89 30.25
C MET A 159 35.95 24.74 30.85
N GLY A 160 36.18 24.38 32.12
CA GLY A 160 35.42 23.34 32.81
C GLY A 160 33.94 23.70 32.92
N LEU A 161 33.62 24.96 33.20
CA LEU A 161 32.25 25.45 33.27
C LEU A 161 31.57 25.48 31.90
N ALA A 162 32.30 25.87 30.85
CA ALA A 162 31.80 25.81 29.47
C ALA A 162 31.54 24.36 29.03
N ILE A 163 32.42 23.41 29.38
CA ILE A 163 32.23 21.98 29.11
C ILE A 163 31.03 21.43 29.89
N ALA A 164 30.89 21.77 31.17
CA ALA A 164 29.76 21.36 31.98
C ALA A 164 28.43 21.95 31.47
N ALA A 165 28.42 23.22 31.06
CA ALA A 165 27.27 23.85 30.43
C ALA A 165 26.93 23.21 29.08
N PHE A 166 27.94 22.89 28.26
CA PHE A 166 27.73 22.20 27.00
C PHE A 166 27.20 20.78 27.20
N LEU A 167 27.76 20.02 28.15
CA LEU A 167 27.28 18.68 28.50
C LEU A 167 25.87 18.72 29.10
N GLY A 168 25.55 19.71 29.93
CA GLY A 168 24.21 19.91 30.46
C GLY A 168 23.19 20.25 29.37
N LEU A 169 23.55 21.13 28.44
CA LEU A 169 22.73 21.46 27.28
C LEU A 169 22.55 20.24 26.37
N PHE A 170 23.63 19.50 26.10
CA PHE A 170 23.60 18.29 25.28
C PHE A 170 22.72 17.21 25.92
N ALA A 171 22.86 16.98 27.22
CA ALA A 171 22.02 16.06 27.98
C ALA A 171 20.54 16.46 27.93
N PHE A 172 20.24 17.75 28.11
CA PHE A 172 18.86 18.25 28.08
C PHE A 172 18.20 18.15 26.69
N TYR A 173 18.95 18.38 25.61
CA TYR A 173 18.37 18.42 24.26
C TYR A 173 18.46 17.10 23.48
N VAL A 174 19.39 16.20 23.81
CA VAL A 174 19.72 15.03 22.95
C VAL A 174 19.43 13.67 23.61
N LEU A 175 19.42 13.58 24.95
CA LEU A 175 19.09 12.35 25.66
C LEU A 175 17.61 11.97 25.67
N PRO A 176 16.63 12.90 25.76
CA PRO A 176 15.24 12.52 25.92
C PRO A 176 14.78 11.63 24.76
N ALA A 177 14.25 10.46 25.12
CA ALA A 177 13.63 9.50 24.23
C ALA A 177 12.17 9.27 24.67
N ALA A 178 11.30 9.01 23.72
CA ALA A 178 9.91 8.69 24.00
C ALA A 178 9.45 7.49 23.18
N THR A 179 8.70 6.60 23.80
CA THR A 179 8.03 5.48 23.12
C THR A 179 6.53 5.69 23.24
N VAL A 180 5.84 5.70 22.11
CA VAL A 180 4.39 5.85 22.02
C VAL A 180 3.81 4.55 21.50
N THR A 181 3.02 3.87 22.34
CA THR A 181 2.28 2.66 21.98
C THR A 181 0.83 3.02 21.66
N MET A 182 0.38 2.66 20.47
CA MET A 182 -0.96 2.96 19.98
C MET A 182 -1.64 1.69 19.46
N THR A 183 -2.94 1.57 19.74
CA THR A 183 -3.79 0.51 19.19
C THR A 183 -4.88 1.13 18.32
N PRO A 184 -4.93 0.82 17.01
CA PRO A 184 -5.94 1.38 16.12
C PRO A 184 -7.33 0.92 16.52
N GLY A 185 -8.30 1.83 16.47
CA GLY A 185 -9.72 1.50 16.67
C GLY A 185 -10.26 0.63 15.52
N ARG A 186 -11.30 -0.15 15.83
CA ARG A 186 -12.07 -0.90 14.84
C ARG A 186 -13.35 -0.15 14.52
N GLU A 187 -13.70 -0.08 13.25
CA GLU A 187 -14.94 0.52 12.79
C GLU A 187 -15.77 -0.52 12.04
N THR A 188 -17.08 -0.50 12.24
CA THR A 188 -18.02 -1.38 11.55
C THR A 188 -18.46 -0.75 10.24
N LEU A 189 -18.25 -1.45 9.14
CA LEU A 189 -18.76 -1.11 7.82
C LEU A 189 -19.95 -2.02 7.52
N THR A 190 -21.07 -1.42 7.15
CA THR A 190 -22.29 -2.13 6.73
C THR A 190 -22.64 -1.69 5.32
N VAL A 191 -22.72 -2.65 4.40
CA VAL A 191 -23.06 -2.41 3.00
C VAL A 191 -24.26 -3.26 2.62
N THR A 192 -25.25 -2.64 2.01
CA THR A 192 -26.42 -3.32 1.46
C THR A 192 -26.19 -3.51 -0.02
N VAL A 193 -26.09 -4.76 -0.47
CA VAL A 193 -25.80 -5.12 -1.86
C VAL A 193 -27.02 -5.80 -2.47
N PRO A 194 -27.59 -5.26 -3.56
CA PRO A 194 -28.54 -6.00 -4.37
C PRO A 194 -27.77 -7.07 -5.18
N LEU A 195 -28.17 -8.33 -5.04
CA LEU A 195 -27.59 -9.46 -5.76
C LEU A 195 -28.63 -10.07 -6.71
N VAL A 196 -28.15 -10.57 -7.84
CA VAL A 196 -28.96 -11.30 -8.81
C VAL A 196 -28.32 -12.66 -9.04
N ALA A 197 -28.99 -13.71 -8.59
CA ALA A 197 -28.61 -15.09 -8.85
C ALA A 197 -29.19 -15.50 -10.20
N ASP A 198 -28.37 -15.93 -11.16
CA ASP A 198 -28.82 -16.39 -12.49
C ASP A 198 -28.32 -17.80 -12.78
N ALA A 199 -29.24 -18.71 -13.07
CA ALA A 199 -28.95 -20.10 -13.41
C ALA A 199 -28.42 -20.30 -14.85
N SER A 200 -28.12 -19.20 -15.55
CA SER A 200 -27.50 -19.18 -16.88
C SER A 200 -26.02 -18.80 -16.81
N LEU A 201 -25.52 -18.39 -15.63
CA LEU A 201 -24.14 -18.01 -15.39
C LEU A 201 -23.36 -19.18 -14.78
N ASP A 202 -22.17 -19.43 -15.31
CA ASP A 202 -21.23 -20.43 -14.77
C ASP A 202 -20.22 -19.80 -13.77
N VAL A 203 -20.04 -18.47 -13.82
CA VAL A 203 -19.05 -17.73 -13.02
C VAL A 203 -19.66 -16.42 -12.51
N ALA A 204 -19.36 -16.05 -11.26
CA ALA A 204 -19.82 -14.80 -10.67
C ALA A 204 -19.22 -13.57 -11.36
N VAL A 205 -20.05 -12.57 -11.64
CA VAL A 205 -19.65 -11.24 -12.13
C VAL A 205 -19.87 -10.25 -11.00
N VAL A 206 -18.81 -10.08 -10.21
CA VAL A 206 -18.83 -9.34 -8.94
C VAL A 206 -19.19 -7.85 -9.12
N GLU A 207 -18.72 -7.22 -10.20
CA GLU A 207 -18.94 -5.79 -10.49
C GLU A 207 -20.43 -5.45 -10.67
N ASP A 208 -21.21 -6.39 -11.22
CA ASP A 208 -22.65 -6.23 -11.49
C ASP A 208 -23.54 -6.90 -10.41
N GLY A 209 -22.93 -7.51 -9.37
CA GLY A 209 -23.66 -8.23 -8.33
C GLY A 209 -24.34 -9.52 -8.83
N LEU A 210 -23.85 -10.09 -9.93
CA LEU A 210 -24.39 -11.31 -10.54
C LEU A 210 -23.65 -12.54 -10.01
N ILE A 211 -24.40 -13.51 -9.49
CA ILE A 211 -23.85 -14.76 -8.95
C ILE A 211 -24.42 -15.97 -9.71
N PRO A 212 -23.61 -17.02 -9.91
CA PRO A 212 -24.08 -18.25 -10.53
C PRO A 212 -25.09 -18.92 -9.61
N ALA A 213 -26.02 -19.64 -10.20
CA ALA A 213 -27.07 -20.32 -9.47
C ALA A 213 -27.46 -21.63 -10.17
N ARG A 214 -28.17 -22.48 -9.45
CA ARG A 214 -28.67 -23.75 -9.99
C ARG A 214 -30.18 -23.71 -10.04
N LEU A 215 -30.75 -24.00 -11.21
CA LEU A 215 -32.19 -24.19 -11.33
C LEU A 215 -32.55 -25.56 -10.75
N VAL A 216 -33.40 -25.56 -9.73
CA VAL A 216 -33.95 -26.77 -9.11
C VAL A 216 -35.43 -26.84 -9.47
N GLU A 217 -35.82 -27.93 -10.11
CA GLU A 217 -37.20 -28.15 -10.55
C GLU A 217 -37.70 -29.53 -10.11
N THR A 218 -38.99 -29.60 -9.76
CA THR A 218 -39.65 -30.84 -9.36
C THR A 218 -41.13 -30.75 -9.71
N THR A 219 -41.74 -31.89 -10.03
CA THR A 219 -43.18 -31.97 -10.29
C THR A 219 -43.91 -32.45 -9.04
N LEU A 220 -44.89 -31.68 -8.58
CA LEU A 220 -45.77 -32.03 -7.48
C LEU A 220 -47.16 -32.39 -8.04
N GLU A 221 -47.74 -33.49 -7.54
CA GLU A 221 -49.09 -33.90 -7.87
C GLU A 221 -49.93 -33.93 -6.60
N GLU A 222 -51.02 -33.17 -6.58
CA GLU A 222 -51.93 -33.05 -5.43
C GLU A 222 -53.37 -33.32 -5.86
N TYR A 223 -54.10 -33.99 -4.98
CA TYR A 223 -55.51 -34.31 -5.18
C TYR A 223 -56.34 -33.65 -4.08
N GLY A 224 -57.42 -32.97 -4.49
CA GLY A 224 -58.36 -32.32 -3.57
C GLY A 224 -59.79 -32.63 -3.95
N THR A 225 -60.68 -32.52 -2.97
CA THR A 225 -62.12 -32.73 -3.13
C THR A 225 -62.90 -31.61 -2.45
N LEU A 226 -64.03 -31.21 -3.03
CA LEU A 226 -64.94 -30.19 -2.49
C LEU A 226 -66.39 -30.65 -2.65
N ALA A 227 -67.22 -30.46 -1.63
CA ALA A 227 -68.66 -30.70 -1.75
C ALA A 227 -69.31 -29.66 -2.67
N THR A 228 -70.16 -30.09 -3.60
CA THR A 228 -70.79 -29.19 -4.57
C THR A 228 -71.81 -28.27 -3.88
N SER A 229 -71.81 -26.99 -4.24
CA SER A 229 -72.75 -26.00 -3.68
C SER A 229 -74.01 -25.81 -4.53
N GLY A 230 -73.95 -26.20 -5.80
CA GLY A 230 -75.06 -26.07 -6.74
C GLY A 230 -76.17 -27.07 -6.46
N SER A 231 -77.39 -26.68 -6.84
CA SER A 231 -78.52 -27.59 -6.87
C SER A 231 -79.33 -27.37 -8.14
N GLN A 232 -79.76 -28.47 -8.76
CA GLN A 232 -80.60 -28.45 -9.94
C GLN A 232 -81.86 -29.26 -9.68
N GLN A 233 -83.00 -28.73 -10.14
CA GLN A 233 -84.27 -29.43 -10.03
C GLN A 233 -84.36 -30.48 -11.16
N LYS A 234 -84.25 -31.76 -10.78
CA LYS A 234 -84.38 -32.89 -11.70
C LYS A 234 -85.80 -33.45 -11.66
N PRO A 235 -86.48 -33.61 -12.81
CA PRO A 235 -87.81 -34.21 -12.84
C PRO A 235 -87.75 -35.72 -12.54
N THR A 236 -88.41 -36.17 -11.46
CA THR A 236 -88.33 -37.57 -10.99
C THR A 236 -89.65 -38.32 -11.13
N ILE A 237 -90.79 -37.67 -10.87
CA ILE A 237 -92.11 -38.33 -10.83
C ILE A 237 -92.98 -37.83 -11.98
N LYS A 238 -93.63 -38.78 -12.68
CA LYS A 238 -94.58 -38.51 -13.76
C LYS A 238 -95.95 -38.14 -13.21
N ALA A 239 -96.58 -37.14 -13.83
CA ALA A 239 -97.95 -36.78 -13.50
C ALA A 239 -98.93 -37.82 -14.04
N THR A 240 -99.97 -38.10 -13.27
CA THR A 240 -101.05 -39.01 -13.63
C THR A 240 -102.39 -38.27 -13.59
N GLY A 241 -103.36 -38.79 -14.33
CA GLY A 241 -104.72 -38.27 -14.29
C GLY A 241 -105.66 -39.06 -15.18
N GLN A 242 -106.82 -38.48 -15.44
CA GLN A 242 -107.90 -39.11 -16.20
C GLN A 242 -108.34 -38.18 -17.32
N VAL A 243 -108.46 -38.73 -18.53
CA VAL A 243 -109.02 -38.04 -19.68
C VAL A 243 -110.32 -38.70 -20.09
N GLN A 244 -111.23 -37.90 -20.62
CA GLN A 244 -112.49 -38.33 -21.16
C GLN A 244 -112.45 -38.18 -22.68
N PHE A 245 -112.63 -39.30 -23.38
CA PHE A 245 -112.79 -39.32 -24.83
C PHE A 245 -114.27 -39.19 -25.18
N SER A 246 -114.57 -38.47 -26.25
CA SER A 246 -115.91 -38.27 -26.78
C SER A 246 -115.95 -38.65 -28.26
N ASN A 247 -116.93 -39.48 -28.64
CA ASN A 247 -117.03 -39.97 -30.01
C ASN A 247 -117.63 -38.90 -30.93
N LEU A 248 -116.99 -38.67 -32.08
CA LEU A 248 -117.45 -37.71 -33.10
C LEU A 248 -118.31 -38.39 -34.18
N GLY A 249 -118.42 -39.72 -34.18
CA GLY A 249 -119.18 -40.50 -35.15
C GLY A 249 -120.08 -41.57 -34.53
N ASN A 250 -120.74 -42.36 -35.38
CA ASN A 250 -121.69 -43.39 -34.97
C ASN A 250 -121.08 -44.79 -34.80
N ALA A 251 -119.83 -44.99 -35.23
CA ALA A 251 -119.13 -46.27 -35.10
C ALA A 251 -118.35 -46.35 -33.78
N VAL A 252 -118.22 -47.56 -33.24
CA VAL A 252 -117.34 -47.86 -32.10
C VAL A 252 -115.89 -47.55 -32.47
N VAL A 253 -115.14 -46.96 -31.54
CA VAL A 253 -113.71 -46.64 -31.71
C VAL A 253 -112.91 -47.31 -30.60
N GLN A 254 -111.91 -48.11 -30.97
CA GLN A 254 -110.98 -48.70 -30.04
C GLN A 254 -109.81 -47.73 -29.80
N ILE A 255 -109.58 -47.34 -28.55
CA ILE A 255 -108.45 -46.51 -28.14
C ILE A 255 -107.41 -47.46 -27.54
N PRO A 256 -106.31 -47.76 -28.24
CA PRO A 256 -105.28 -48.63 -27.71
C PRO A 256 -104.56 -47.96 -26.54
N ALA A 257 -103.89 -48.76 -25.71
CA ALA A 257 -102.88 -48.24 -24.79
C ALA A 257 -101.78 -47.50 -25.57
N ASP A 258 -101.05 -46.62 -24.88
CA ASP A 258 -100.03 -45.74 -25.45
C ASP A 258 -100.53 -44.74 -26.52
N THR A 259 -101.84 -44.48 -26.58
CA THR A 259 -102.37 -43.37 -27.37
C THR A 259 -101.90 -42.04 -26.77
N ILE A 260 -101.25 -41.20 -27.58
CA ILE A 260 -100.68 -39.92 -27.15
C ILE A 260 -101.76 -38.82 -27.23
N VAL A 261 -101.94 -38.10 -26.12
CA VAL A 261 -102.78 -36.91 -26.01
C VAL A 261 -101.96 -35.73 -25.51
N THR A 262 -102.22 -34.52 -26.02
CA THR A 262 -101.41 -33.33 -25.74
C THR A 262 -102.28 -32.14 -25.34
N THR A 263 -101.64 -31.19 -24.66
CA THR A 263 -102.21 -29.86 -24.42
C THR A 263 -101.99 -28.96 -25.64
N SER A 264 -102.97 -28.12 -25.99
CA SER A 264 -102.84 -27.14 -27.08
C SER A 264 -102.41 -25.74 -26.61
N THR A 265 -102.41 -25.50 -25.29
CA THR A 265 -102.16 -24.18 -24.70
C THR A 265 -100.85 -24.19 -23.92
N GLY A 266 -99.96 -23.25 -24.21
CA GLY A 266 -98.64 -23.13 -23.56
C GLY A 266 -97.60 -24.08 -24.15
N VAL A 267 -96.66 -24.56 -23.33
CA VAL A 267 -95.71 -25.63 -23.70
C VAL A 267 -96.51 -26.94 -23.85
N PRO A 268 -96.48 -27.61 -25.01
CA PRO A 268 -97.28 -28.82 -25.23
C PRO A 268 -96.75 -29.96 -24.37
N VAL A 269 -97.56 -30.41 -23.41
CA VAL A 269 -97.25 -31.54 -22.54
C VAL A 269 -97.93 -32.78 -23.12
N ALA A 270 -97.15 -33.84 -23.35
CA ALA A 270 -97.65 -35.10 -23.87
C ALA A 270 -97.95 -36.09 -22.75
N PHE A 271 -99.09 -36.76 -22.89
CA PHE A 271 -99.52 -37.85 -22.02
C PHE A 271 -99.83 -39.07 -22.86
N ARG A 272 -99.67 -40.27 -22.29
CA ARG A 272 -100.02 -41.55 -22.89
C ARG A 272 -101.13 -42.24 -22.09
N THR A 273 -102.02 -42.93 -22.78
CA THR A 273 -103.05 -43.77 -22.13
C THR A 273 -102.42 -45.05 -21.56
N THR A 274 -102.69 -45.38 -20.31
CA THR A 274 -102.09 -46.53 -19.62
C THR A 274 -102.79 -47.86 -19.92
N SER A 275 -104.04 -47.82 -20.37
CA SER A 275 -104.86 -48.99 -20.68
C SER A 275 -105.70 -48.77 -21.94
N PRO A 276 -106.02 -49.85 -22.69
CA PRO A 276 -106.92 -49.75 -23.83
C PRO A 276 -108.36 -49.55 -23.37
N VAL A 277 -109.10 -48.70 -24.08
CA VAL A 277 -110.48 -48.35 -23.74
C VAL A 277 -111.36 -48.37 -25.00
N GLU A 278 -112.53 -48.98 -24.90
CA GLU A 278 -113.52 -49.02 -25.96
C GLU A 278 -114.48 -47.83 -25.84
N LEU A 279 -114.51 -46.98 -26.86
CA LEU A 279 -115.42 -45.83 -26.94
C LEU A 279 -116.71 -46.25 -27.68
N PRO A 280 -117.87 -46.26 -27.01
CA PRO A 280 -119.13 -46.67 -27.62
C PRO A 280 -119.49 -45.85 -28.86
N GLY A 281 -120.20 -46.48 -29.80
CA GLY A 281 -120.72 -45.82 -30.98
C GLY A 281 -121.85 -44.83 -30.64
N GLY A 282 -121.83 -43.66 -31.27
CA GLY A 282 -122.85 -42.63 -31.10
C GLY A 282 -122.22 -41.28 -30.79
N VAL A 283 -122.63 -40.24 -31.52
CA VAL A 283 -122.09 -38.89 -31.34
C VAL A 283 -122.30 -38.40 -29.91
N GLY A 284 -121.22 -37.98 -29.25
CA GLY A 284 -121.25 -37.47 -27.89
C GLY A 284 -121.19 -38.52 -26.78
N GLN A 285 -121.17 -39.81 -27.10
CA GLN A 285 -120.86 -40.86 -26.13
C GLN A 285 -119.45 -40.66 -25.58
N ARG A 286 -119.25 -40.94 -24.29
CA ARG A 286 -118.00 -40.67 -23.58
C ARG A 286 -117.48 -41.88 -22.84
N VAL A 287 -116.16 -41.97 -22.75
CA VAL A 287 -115.47 -42.99 -21.94
C VAL A 287 -114.24 -42.37 -21.29
N ASP A 288 -113.95 -42.79 -20.07
CA ASP A 288 -112.78 -42.31 -19.35
C ASP A 288 -111.59 -43.26 -19.52
N ALA A 289 -110.39 -42.70 -19.61
CA ALA A 289 -109.14 -43.42 -19.70
C ALA A 289 -108.10 -42.79 -18.77
N PHE A 290 -107.28 -43.62 -18.13
CA PHE A 290 -106.17 -43.17 -17.30
C PHE A 290 -104.97 -42.79 -18.17
N VAL A 291 -104.36 -41.65 -17.86
CA VAL A 291 -103.19 -41.13 -18.57
C VAL A 291 -102.02 -40.87 -17.64
N GLU A 292 -100.82 -41.02 -18.20
CA GLU A 292 -99.55 -40.74 -17.55
C GLU A 292 -98.74 -39.78 -18.43
N ALA A 293 -98.07 -38.79 -17.84
CA ALA A 293 -97.19 -37.89 -18.56
C ALA A 293 -96.03 -38.67 -19.22
N LEU A 294 -95.67 -38.29 -20.44
CA LEU A 294 -94.55 -38.90 -21.15
C LEU A 294 -93.23 -38.56 -20.45
N GLU A 295 -93.07 -37.27 -20.11
CA GLU A 295 -91.92 -36.73 -19.40
C GLU A 295 -92.25 -36.55 -17.90
N PRO A 296 -91.34 -36.93 -16.99
CA PRO A 296 -91.50 -36.63 -15.57
C PRO A 296 -91.42 -35.13 -15.29
N GLY A 297 -91.99 -34.69 -14.17
CA GLY A 297 -91.85 -33.32 -13.67
C GLY A 297 -93.15 -32.59 -13.36
N ILE A 298 -92.99 -31.43 -12.71
CA ILE A 298 -94.10 -30.56 -12.32
C ILE A 298 -94.87 -29.99 -13.53
N ASN A 299 -94.21 -29.89 -14.69
CA ASN A 299 -94.84 -29.46 -15.95
C ASN A 299 -95.95 -30.44 -16.38
N GLY A 300 -95.87 -31.70 -15.95
CA GLY A 300 -96.91 -32.70 -16.16
C GLY A 300 -98.23 -32.41 -15.40
N ASN A 301 -98.23 -31.51 -14.41
CA ASN A 301 -99.42 -31.15 -13.63
C ASN A 301 -100.21 -30.04 -14.33
N VAL A 302 -101.14 -30.43 -15.19
CA VAL A 302 -101.94 -29.53 -16.01
C VAL A 302 -103.33 -29.34 -15.40
N ARG A 303 -103.93 -28.16 -15.61
CA ARG A 303 -105.28 -27.84 -15.11
C ARG A 303 -106.35 -28.64 -15.85
N ALA A 304 -107.56 -28.68 -15.31
CA ALA A 304 -108.72 -29.23 -15.99
C ALA A 304 -108.93 -28.56 -17.38
N ASN A 305 -109.43 -29.34 -18.34
CA ASN A 305 -109.75 -28.94 -19.72
C ASN A 305 -108.58 -28.40 -20.56
N THR A 306 -107.35 -28.76 -20.22
CA THR A 306 -106.14 -28.36 -20.97
C THR A 306 -105.67 -29.43 -21.96
N ILE A 307 -105.89 -30.72 -21.65
CA ILE A 307 -105.60 -31.85 -22.54
C ILE A 307 -106.77 -31.97 -23.51
N ASN A 308 -106.57 -31.52 -24.75
CA ASN A 308 -107.65 -31.38 -25.72
C ASN A 308 -107.31 -31.89 -27.13
N THR A 309 -106.06 -32.32 -27.34
CA THR A 309 -105.56 -32.76 -28.63
C THR A 309 -105.19 -34.24 -28.55
N VAL A 310 -105.64 -35.03 -29.53
CA VAL A 310 -105.24 -36.44 -29.69
C VAL A 310 -104.25 -36.53 -30.84
N SER A 311 -103.18 -37.28 -30.67
CA SER A 311 -102.21 -37.53 -31.73
C SER A 311 -102.67 -38.62 -32.70
N GLY A 312 -102.22 -38.55 -33.95
CA GLY A 312 -102.48 -39.58 -34.98
C GLY A 312 -103.91 -39.57 -35.58
N ALA A 313 -104.31 -40.70 -36.16
CA ALA A 313 -105.57 -40.85 -36.90
C ALA A 313 -106.82 -40.76 -36.01
N LEU A 314 -106.68 -41.01 -34.70
CA LEU A 314 -107.79 -40.95 -33.73
C LEU A 314 -108.36 -39.55 -33.55
N ARG A 315 -107.59 -38.49 -33.87
CA ARG A 315 -108.02 -37.08 -33.78
C ARG A 315 -109.27 -36.74 -34.60
N PHE A 316 -109.51 -37.50 -35.68
CA PHE A 316 -110.66 -37.29 -36.57
C PHE A 316 -111.92 -38.04 -36.11
N ARG A 317 -111.76 -38.99 -35.17
CA ARG A 317 -112.84 -39.89 -34.71
C ARG A 317 -113.24 -39.64 -33.25
N ALA A 318 -112.32 -39.15 -32.43
CA ALA A 318 -112.55 -38.87 -31.03
C ALA A 318 -111.97 -37.51 -30.63
N ARG A 319 -112.67 -36.80 -29.74
CA ARG A 319 -112.18 -35.61 -29.06
C ARG A 319 -111.85 -35.95 -27.61
N VAL A 320 -110.71 -35.47 -27.11
CA VAL A 320 -110.29 -35.65 -25.73
C VAL A 320 -110.53 -34.38 -24.92
N SER A 321 -110.86 -34.54 -23.64
CA SER A 321 -110.89 -33.47 -22.65
C SER A 321 -110.53 -34.08 -21.29
N ASN A 322 -109.78 -33.40 -20.43
CA ASN A 322 -109.57 -33.84 -19.04
C ASN A 322 -110.54 -33.13 -18.08
N PRO A 323 -111.53 -33.82 -17.48
CA PRO A 323 -112.46 -33.18 -16.56
C PRO A 323 -111.78 -32.63 -15.29
N ASN A 324 -110.75 -33.33 -14.81
CA ASN A 324 -109.93 -32.96 -13.67
C ASN A 324 -108.49 -32.63 -14.11
N GLY A 325 -107.76 -31.86 -13.31
CA GLY A 325 -106.32 -31.65 -13.53
C GLY A 325 -105.50 -32.92 -13.30
N THR A 326 -104.31 -32.99 -13.87
CA THR A 326 -103.33 -34.05 -13.57
C THR A 326 -102.49 -33.66 -12.36
N PHE A 327 -102.01 -34.66 -11.62
CA PHE A 327 -101.29 -34.48 -10.36
C PHE A 327 -100.22 -35.55 -10.18
N GLY A 328 -99.35 -35.36 -9.18
CA GLY A 328 -98.27 -36.30 -8.87
C GLY A 328 -96.98 -36.06 -9.66
N GLY A 329 -96.96 -35.12 -10.62
CA GLY A 329 -95.72 -34.67 -11.26
C GLY A 329 -94.82 -33.99 -10.23
N GLY A 330 -93.63 -34.55 -9.99
CA GLY A 330 -92.72 -34.14 -8.93
C GLY A 330 -91.30 -33.99 -9.42
N SER A 331 -90.52 -33.21 -8.68
CA SER A 331 -89.10 -32.95 -8.97
C SER A 331 -88.30 -32.98 -7.68
N GLU A 332 -87.07 -33.45 -7.78
CA GLU A 332 -86.11 -33.54 -6.68
C GLU A 332 -84.97 -32.55 -6.92
N LEU A 333 -84.39 -32.01 -5.85
CA LEU A 333 -83.19 -31.19 -5.92
C LEU A 333 -81.99 -32.11 -5.82
N VAL A 334 -81.23 -32.21 -6.92
CA VAL A 334 -79.97 -32.95 -6.94
C VAL A 334 -78.80 -31.96 -6.85
N PRO A 335 -77.72 -32.30 -6.13
CA PRO A 335 -76.51 -31.49 -6.09
C PRO A 335 -75.83 -31.49 -7.46
N VAL A 336 -75.33 -30.33 -7.87
CA VAL A 336 -74.73 -30.14 -9.19
C VAL A 336 -73.49 -29.27 -9.07
N VAL A 337 -72.47 -29.61 -9.85
CA VAL A 337 -71.20 -28.88 -9.89
C VAL A 337 -71.39 -27.49 -10.50
N THR A 338 -70.98 -26.45 -9.75
CA THR A 338 -70.95 -25.08 -10.26
C THR A 338 -69.55 -24.66 -10.70
N GLN A 339 -69.48 -23.60 -11.52
CA GLN A 339 -68.19 -22.98 -11.87
C GLN A 339 -67.46 -22.46 -10.63
N ALA A 340 -68.20 -21.90 -9.67
CA ALA A 340 -67.63 -21.39 -8.43
C ALA A 340 -66.97 -22.49 -7.59
N ASP A 341 -67.54 -23.71 -7.60
CA ASP A 341 -66.94 -24.87 -6.92
C ASP A 341 -65.60 -25.26 -7.55
N GLN A 342 -65.53 -25.29 -8.90
CA GLN A 342 -64.28 -25.57 -9.64
C GLN A 342 -63.20 -24.53 -9.34
N ASP A 343 -63.56 -23.24 -9.40
CA ASP A 343 -62.63 -22.14 -9.16
C ASP A 343 -62.13 -22.15 -7.70
N THR A 344 -63.02 -22.41 -6.74
CA THR A 344 -62.68 -22.49 -5.31
C THR A 344 -61.75 -23.66 -5.02
N LEU A 345 -62.03 -24.83 -5.59
CA LEU A 345 -61.19 -26.02 -5.42
C LEU A 345 -59.80 -25.81 -6.04
N LEU A 346 -59.73 -25.17 -7.21
CA LEU A 346 -58.48 -24.83 -7.88
C LEU A 346 -57.62 -23.88 -7.03
N VAL A 347 -58.19 -22.78 -6.53
CA VAL A 347 -57.44 -21.82 -5.68
C VAL A 347 -56.97 -22.49 -4.39
N THR A 348 -57.83 -23.27 -3.75
CA THR A 348 -57.48 -23.99 -2.51
C THR A 348 -56.33 -24.96 -2.73
N LEU A 349 -56.34 -25.72 -3.84
CA LEU A 349 -55.26 -26.63 -4.17
C LEU A 349 -53.97 -25.91 -4.58
N GLN A 350 -54.07 -24.78 -5.28
CA GLN A 350 -52.90 -23.94 -5.58
C GLN A 350 -52.22 -23.42 -4.31
N ASP A 351 -53.00 -22.95 -3.34
CA ASP A 351 -52.47 -22.50 -2.04
C ASP A 351 -51.80 -23.64 -1.27
N GLN A 352 -52.39 -24.85 -1.29
CA GLN A 352 -51.78 -26.04 -0.67
C GLN A 352 -50.47 -26.44 -1.36
N VAL A 353 -50.43 -26.39 -2.70
CA VAL A 353 -49.20 -26.63 -3.46
C VAL A 353 -48.15 -25.58 -3.12
N ALA A 354 -48.50 -24.29 -3.06
CA ALA A 354 -47.57 -23.23 -2.72
C ALA A 354 -46.95 -23.40 -1.32
N GLN A 355 -47.74 -23.86 -0.33
CA GLN A 355 -47.24 -24.14 1.02
C GLN A 355 -46.29 -25.34 1.07
N LYS A 356 -46.50 -26.36 0.23
CA LYS A 356 -45.65 -27.56 0.14
C LYS A 356 -44.43 -27.37 -0.77
N ALA A 357 -44.53 -26.48 -1.75
CA ALA A 357 -43.56 -26.26 -2.82
C ALA A 357 -42.13 -26.06 -2.29
N TYR A 358 -41.96 -25.17 -1.32
CA TYR A 358 -40.65 -24.90 -0.71
C TYR A 358 -40.05 -26.14 -0.05
N GLY A 359 -40.85 -26.91 0.71
CA GLY A 359 -40.36 -28.11 1.40
C GLY A 359 -39.85 -29.18 0.43
N VAL A 360 -40.56 -29.39 -0.68
CA VAL A 360 -40.16 -30.38 -1.70
C VAL A 360 -38.88 -29.95 -2.43
N LEU A 361 -38.71 -28.66 -2.70
CA LEU A 361 -37.46 -28.15 -3.27
C LEU A 361 -36.29 -28.23 -2.29
N GLN A 362 -36.54 -28.01 -0.99
CA GLN A 362 -35.51 -28.08 0.05
C GLN A 362 -34.87 -29.48 0.12
N GLU A 363 -35.63 -30.55 -0.12
CA GLU A 363 -35.12 -31.93 -0.18
C GLU A 363 -34.18 -32.19 -1.39
N LYS A 364 -34.17 -31.31 -2.38
CA LYS A 364 -33.35 -31.40 -3.60
C LYS A 364 -32.14 -30.46 -3.59
N LEU A 365 -31.96 -29.68 -2.52
CA LEU A 365 -30.80 -28.81 -2.35
C LEU A 365 -29.55 -29.62 -2.01
N GLU A 366 -28.42 -29.18 -2.56
CA GLU A 366 -27.11 -29.73 -2.23
C GLU A 366 -26.55 -29.07 -0.94
N GLU A 367 -25.51 -29.66 -0.36
CA GLU A 367 -24.89 -29.12 0.84
C GLU A 367 -24.24 -27.76 0.55
N GLY A 368 -24.63 -26.73 1.30
CA GLY A 368 -24.13 -25.36 1.10
C GLY A 368 -24.99 -24.50 0.17
N GLU A 369 -26.02 -25.06 -0.46
CA GLU A 369 -26.99 -24.31 -1.23
C GLU A 369 -28.12 -23.76 -0.37
N TRP A 370 -28.66 -22.63 -0.80
CA TRP A 370 -29.82 -22.01 -0.20
C TRP A 370 -30.83 -21.59 -1.26
N LEU A 371 -32.11 -21.74 -0.93
CA LEU A 371 -33.23 -21.30 -1.73
C LEU A 371 -34.06 -20.30 -0.92
N ASP A 372 -34.45 -19.20 -1.53
CA ASP A 372 -35.37 -18.26 -0.90
C ASP A 372 -36.81 -18.76 -1.04
N PRO A 373 -37.59 -18.90 0.04
CA PRO A 373 -39.01 -19.25 -0.03
C PRO A 373 -39.84 -18.29 -0.89
N GLU A 374 -39.50 -17.00 -0.96
CA GLU A 374 -40.22 -16.02 -1.78
C GLU A 374 -39.88 -16.12 -3.28
N SER A 375 -38.78 -16.79 -3.63
CA SER A 375 -38.34 -16.99 -5.01
C SER A 375 -38.91 -18.23 -5.69
N VAL A 376 -39.69 -19.04 -4.95
CA VAL A 376 -40.28 -20.27 -5.48
C VAL A 376 -41.43 -19.95 -6.41
N GLU A 377 -41.33 -20.41 -7.65
CA GLU A 377 -42.36 -20.25 -8.67
C GLU A 377 -43.09 -21.57 -8.90
N THR A 378 -44.39 -21.49 -9.18
CA THR A 378 -45.24 -22.66 -9.45
C THR A 378 -45.97 -22.49 -10.77
N TYR A 379 -45.95 -23.54 -11.60
CA TYR A 379 -46.56 -23.55 -12.93
C TYR A 379 -47.48 -24.76 -13.07
N VAL A 380 -48.76 -24.53 -13.35
CA VAL A 380 -49.71 -25.62 -13.57
C VAL A 380 -49.42 -26.29 -14.91
N ILE A 381 -49.01 -27.56 -14.87
CA ILE A 381 -48.76 -28.38 -16.07
C ILE A 381 -50.08 -28.99 -16.55
N ALA A 382 -50.86 -29.54 -15.61
CA ALA A 382 -52.12 -30.21 -15.91
C ALA A 382 -53.11 -30.04 -14.76
N GLN A 383 -54.38 -29.84 -15.13
CA GLN A 383 -55.52 -29.82 -14.22
C GLN A 383 -56.58 -30.77 -14.76
N VAL A 384 -57.00 -31.73 -13.96
CA VAL A 384 -57.99 -32.75 -14.36
C VAL A 384 -59.09 -32.81 -13.31
N PHE A 385 -60.27 -32.34 -13.68
CA PHE A 385 -61.48 -32.53 -12.88
C PHE A 385 -62.10 -33.89 -13.17
N ASP A 386 -62.67 -34.52 -12.14
CA ASP A 386 -63.43 -35.77 -12.28
C ASP A 386 -64.85 -35.55 -12.84
N GLN A 387 -65.42 -34.37 -12.63
CA GLN A 387 -66.75 -33.95 -13.07
C GLN A 387 -66.72 -32.60 -13.79
N PHE A 388 -67.64 -32.39 -14.73
CA PHE A 388 -67.78 -31.14 -15.45
C PHE A 388 -68.85 -30.24 -14.83
N LYS A 389 -68.90 -29.00 -15.32
CA LYS A 389 -69.95 -28.06 -14.95
C LYS A 389 -71.32 -28.63 -15.33
N ASP A 390 -72.29 -28.47 -14.43
CA ASP A 390 -73.65 -28.97 -14.56
C ASP A 390 -73.82 -30.50 -14.43
N ASP A 391 -72.74 -31.24 -14.12
CA ASP A 391 -72.82 -32.66 -13.79
C ASP A 391 -73.39 -32.88 -12.38
N GLU A 392 -74.18 -33.97 -12.23
CA GLU A 392 -74.77 -34.40 -10.98
C GLU A 392 -73.74 -35.16 -10.14
N ALA A 393 -73.21 -34.50 -9.11
CA ALA A 393 -72.26 -35.08 -8.18
C ALA A 393 -72.37 -34.40 -6.82
N GLU A 394 -72.18 -35.15 -5.73
CA GLU A 394 -72.12 -34.59 -4.37
C GLU A 394 -70.75 -33.94 -4.07
N ASN A 395 -69.69 -34.46 -4.70
CA ASN A 395 -68.32 -34.02 -4.52
C ASN A 395 -67.66 -33.83 -5.89
N LEU A 396 -66.85 -32.78 -5.99
CA LEU A 396 -65.97 -32.47 -7.10
C LEU A 396 -64.53 -32.79 -6.69
N GLY A 397 -63.83 -33.58 -7.48
CA GLY A 397 -62.42 -33.90 -7.34
C GLY A 397 -61.56 -33.17 -8.39
N LEU A 398 -60.37 -32.74 -7.98
CA LEU A 398 -59.36 -32.14 -8.85
C LEU A 398 -58.01 -32.80 -8.60
N THR A 399 -57.40 -33.33 -9.66
CA THR A 399 -55.99 -33.70 -9.69
C THR A 399 -55.19 -32.59 -10.35
N LEU A 400 -54.30 -31.96 -9.58
CA LEU A 400 -53.48 -30.84 -10.00
C LEU A 400 -52.01 -31.29 -10.08
N ARG A 401 -51.40 -31.16 -11.27
CA ARG A 401 -49.98 -31.39 -11.48
C ARG A 401 -49.28 -30.05 -11.73
N VAL A 402 -48.34 -29.72 -10.86
CA VAL A 402 -47.66 -28.42 -10.84
C VAL A 402 -46.14 -28.64 -10.94
N LEU A 403 -45.49 -27.91 -11.83
CA LEU A 403 -44.04 -27.76 -11.83
C LEU A 403 -43.68 -26.71 -10.79
N VAL A 404 -42.91 -27.12 -9.81
CA VAL A 404 -42.33 -26.22 -8.82
C VAL A 404 -40.87 -26.01 -9.22
N GLN A 405 -40.47 -24.76 -9.39
CA GLN A 405 -39.09 -24.41 -9.71
C GLN A 405 -38.59 -23.31 -8.78
N GLY A 406 -37.29 -23.31 -8.55
CA GLY A 406 -36.61 -22.30 -7.75
C GLY A 406 -35.14 -22.22 -8.13
N VAL A 407 -34.53 -21.07 -7.84
CA VAL A 407 -33.12 -20.81 -8.12
C VAL A 407 -32.35 -20.97 -6.81
N ALA A 408 -31.58 -22.05 -6.71
CA ALA A 408 -30.72 -22.31 -5.57
C ALA A 408 -29.39 -21.58 -5.74
N VAL A 409 -28.93 -20.93 -4.67
CA VAL A 409 -27.73 -20.10 -4.61
C VAL A 409 -26.72 -20.76 -3.69
N ASP A 410 -25.48 -20.91 -4.15
CA ASP A 410 -24.38 -21.36 -3.29
C ASP A 410 -24.00 -20.25 -2.30
N VAL A 411 -23.97 -20.59 -1.01
CA VAL A 411 -23.65 -19.64 0.05
C VAL A 411 -22.21 -19.12 -0.05
N ASN A 412 -21.27 -19.90 -0.57
CA ASN A 412 -19.88 -19.51 -0.76
C ASN A 412 -19.75 -18.45 -1.86
N ASP A 413 -20.37 -18.69 -3.02
CA ASP A 413 -20.35 -17.72 -4.13
C ASP A 413 -20.99 -16.38 -3.73
N MET A 414 -22.08 -16.45 -2.97
CA MET A 414 -22.71 -15.27 -2.37
C MET A 414 -21.75 -14.55 -1.40
N ASN A 415 -21.07 -15.28 -0.51
CA ASN A 415 -20.13 -14.70 0.45
C ASN A 415 -18.94 -14.03 -0.25
N ASP A 416 -18.42 -14.64 -1.31
CA ASP A 416 -17.32 -14.09 -2.11
C ASP A 416 -17.74 -12.80 -2.82
N ALA A 417 -18.93 -12.78 -3.42
CA ALA A 417 -19.49 -11.57 -4.05
C ALA A 417 -19.70 -10.43 -3.03
N LEU A 418 -20.22 -10.74 -1.83
CA LEU A 418 -20.40 -9.75 -0.77
C LEU A 418 -19.07 -9.24 -0.19
N LEU A 419 -18.09 -10.12 -0.01
CA LEU A 419 -16.77 -9.76 0.48
C LEU A 419 -16.04 -8.84 -0.49
N ALA A 420 -16.19 -9.07 -1.79
CA ALA A 420 -15.58 -8.22 -2.81
C ALA A 420 -16.23 -6.82 -2.85
N ASN A 421 -17.56 -6.73 -2.78
CA ASN A 421 -18.27 -5.45 -2.65
C ASN A 421 -17.90 -4.70 -1.36
N LEU A 422 -17.72 -5.42 -0.24
CA LEU A 422 -17.23 -4.81 0.99
C LEU A 422 -15.84 -4.22 0.83
N ARG A 423 -14.91 -4.91 0.17
CA ARG A 423 -13.54 -4.43 -0.06
C ARG A 423 -13.50 -3.13 -0.87
N GLU A 424 -14.40 -2.98 -1.83
CA GLU A 424 -14.52 -1.75 -2.61
C GLU A 424 -15.10 -0.58 -1.80
N ALA A 425 -16.01 -0.88 -0.87
CA ALA A 425 -16.60 0.11 0.02
C ALA A 425 -15.68 0.54 1.19
N VAL A 426 -14.55 -0.14 1.43
CA VAL A 426 -13.60 0.25 2.48
C VAL A 426 -12.96 1.61 2.13
N PRO A 427 -12.98 2.60 3.04
CA PRO A 427 -12.35 3.91 2.82
C PRO A 427 -10.86 3.81 2.46
N GLU A 428 -10.33 4.80 1.74
CA GLU A 428 -8.91 4.84 1.37
C GLU A 428 -8.01 4.63 2.60
N ARG A 429 -7.09 3.65 2.48
CA ARG A 429 -6.16 3.16 3.52
C ARG A 429 -6.72 2.16 4.52
N GLY A 430 -8.03 1.92 4.61
CA GLY A 430 -8.58 0.90 5.51
C GLY A 430 -8.17 -0.54 5.13
N GLN A 431 -8.00 -1.41 6.13
CA GLN A 431 -7.82 -2.85 5.94
C GLN A 431 -8.99 -3.59 6.59
N LEU A 432 -9.69 -4.39 5.78
CA LEU A 432 -10.84 -5.19 6.22
C LEU A 432 -10.37 -6.38 7.08
N ILE A 433 -11.04 -6.62 8.19
CA ILE A 433 -10.87 -7.81 9.01
C ILE A 433 -11.86 -8.87 8.51
N SER A 434 -11.39 -9.79 7.65
CA SER A 434 -12.27 -10.80 7.06
C SER A 434 -12.90 -11.77 8.08
N SER A 435 -12.33 -11.94 9.27
CA SER A 435 -12.88 -12.83 10.31
C SER A 435 -14.13 -12.30 10.99
N THR A 436 -14.41 -10.99 10.91
CA THR A 436 -15.60 -10.37 11.49
C THR A 436 -16.76 -10.23 10.50
N PHE A 437 -16.58 -10.78 9.28
CA PHE A 437 -17.59 -10.78 8.24
C PHE A 437 -18.85 -11.52 8.68
N ARG A 438 -19.99 -10.82 8.60
CA ARG A 438 -21.32 -11.34 8.88
C ARG A 438 -22.25 -10.92 7.77
N THR A 439 -23.05 -11.86 7.30
CA THR A 439 -24.07 -11.62 6.29
C THR A 439 -25.46 -11.72 6.90
N GLN A 440 -26.32 -10.77 6.58
CA GLN A 440 -27.73 -10.81 6.92
C GLN A 440 -28.55 -10.53 5.66
N ARG A 441 -29.31 -11.53 5.22
CA ARG A 441 -30.23 -11.39 4.08
C ARG A 441 -31.48 -10.62 4.51
N LEU A 442 -31.97 -9.76 3.62
CA LEU A 442 -33.23 -9.05 3.80
C LEU A 442 -34.36 -9.80 3.09
N PRO A 443 -35.58 -9.80 3.64
CA PRO A 443 -36.76 -10.33 2.94
C PRO A 443 -37.11 -9.45 1.73
N GLY A 444 -37.87 -10.00 0.78
CA GLY A 444 -38.30 -9.32 -0.44
C GLY A 444 -37.53 -9.78 -1.68
N SER A 445 -37.27 -11.08 -1.82
CA SER A 445 -36.70 -11.59 -3.07
C SER A 445 -37.76 -11.69 -4.16
N VAL A 446 -37.30 -11.60 -5.41
CA VAL A 446 -38.16 -11.67 -6.59
C VAL A 446 -37.60 -12.72 -7.53
N GLY A 447 -38.37 -13.78 -7.74
CA GLY A 447 -38.13 -14.77 -8.80
C GLY A 447 -38.47 -14.18 -10.17
N LEU A 448 -37.57 -14.40 -11.13
CA LEU A 448 -37.68 -14.02 -12.53
C LEU A 448 -37.32 -15.23 -13.39
N GLY A 449 -38.08 -16.32 -13.27
CA GLY A 449 -37.90 -17.55 -14.04
C GLY A 449 -36.61 -18.29 -13.69
N ARG A 450 -35.52 -17.97 -14.39
CA ARG A 450 -34.19 -18.59 -14.19
C ARG A 450 -33.24 -17.75 -13.32
N SER A 451 -33.68 -16.58 -12.89
CA SER A 451 -32.91 -15.70 -12.02
C SER A 451 -33.72 -15.25 -10.81
N THR A 452 -33.06 -15.00 -9.69
CA THR A 452 -33.67 -14.46 -8.47
C THR A 452 -32.91 -13.23 -8.04
N GLN A 453 -33.63 -12.12 -7.88
CA GLN A 453 -33.08 -10.90 -7.29
C GLN A 453 -33.36 -10.87 -5.79
N PHE A 454 -32.34 -10.62 -4.99
CA PHE A 454 -32.48 -10.48 -3.54
C PHE A 454 -31.49 -9.44 -3.00
N THR A 455 -31.75 -8.94 -1.80
CA THR A 455 -30.87 -7.96 -1.15
C THR A 455 -30.21 -8.57 0.07
N SER A 456 -28.90 -8.40 0.21
CA SER A 456 -28.15 -8.87 1.37
C SER A 456 -27.34 -7.75 1.98
N THR A 457 -27.31 -7.71 3.31
CA THR A 457 -26.49 -6.79 4.08
C THR A 457 -25.24 -7.52 4.53
N ALA A 458 -24.08 -6.98 4.18
CA ALA A 458 -22.79 -7.46 4.62
C ALA A 458 -22.21 -6.50 5.65
N THR A 459 -21.81 -7.04 6.80
CA THR A 459 -21.23 -6.29 7.91
C THR A 459 -19.84 -6.84 8.21
N ALA A 460 -18.84 -5.97 8.31
CA ALA A 460 -17.49 -6.35 8.69
C ALA A 460 -16.79 -5.22 9.43
N GLU A 461 -15.77 -5.55 10.22
CA GLU A 461 -14.92 -4.56 10.87
C GLU A 461 -13.72 -4.23 9.98
N TYR A 462 -13.30 -2.97 9.94
CA TYR A 462 -12.04 -2.55 9.33
C TYR A 462 -11.19 -1.76 10.32
N ILE A 463 -9.88 -1.75 10.07
CA ILE A 463 -8.90 -0.93 10.79
C ILE A 463 -8.27 0.06 9.82
N THR A 464 -8.07 1.29 10.28
CA THR A 464 -7.27 2.28 9.54
C THR A 464 -5.83 2.15 10.02
N PRO A 465 -4.88 1.67 9.19
CA PRO A 465 -3.47 1.59 9.53
C PRO A 465 -2.95 2.98 9.86
N ILE A 466 -2.31 3.09 11.02
CA ILE A 466 -1.71 4.34 11.48
C ILE A 466 -0.27 4.39 10.95
N ASP A 467 0.08 5.42 10.17
CA ASP A 467 1.45 5.63 9.72
C ASP A 467 2.32 6.15 10.89
N PRO A 468 3.35 5.40 11.32
CA PRO A 468 4.26 5.83 12.39
C PRO A 468 4.99 7.15 12.10
N VAL A 469 5.17 7.52 10.82
CA VAL A 469 5.86 8.77 10.44
C VAL A 469 4.97 9.97 10.67
N GLU A 470 3.69 9.88 10.29
CA GLU A 470 2.70 10.95 10.48
C GLU A 470 2.49 11.23 11.97
N VAL A 471 2.35 10.18 12.78
CA VAL A 471 2.24 10.29 14.25
C VAL A 471 3.43 11.03 14.84
N LYS A 472 4.66 10.71 14.41
CA LYS A 472 5.87 11.37 14.93
C LYS A 472 5.87 12.86 14.62
N GLN A 473 5.46 13.27 13.42
CA GLN A 473 5.50 14.68 13.03
C GLN A 473 4.54 15.53 13.86
N GLU A 474 3.38 14.98 14.21
CA GLU A 474 2.34 15.70 14.93
C GLU A 474 2.65 15.90 16.41
N ILE A 475 3.36 14.96 17.04
CA ILE A 475 3.61 14.97 18.50
C ILE A 475 4.95 15.60 18.91
N VAL A 476 5.79 15.99 17.95
CA VAL A 476 7.13 16.54 18.23
C VAL A 476 7.02 17.83 19.04
N GLY A 477 7.68 17.85 20.21
CA GLY A 477 7.78 19.03 21.05
C GLY A 477 6.52 19.40 21.83
N LEU A 478 5.44 18.63 21.70
CA LEU A 478 4.22 18.81 22.50
C LEU A 478 4.42 18.30 23.95
N PRO A 479 3.73 18.91 24.93
CA PRO A 479 3.63 18.35 26.27
C PRO A 479 2.80 17.06 26.24
N VAL A 480 3.04 16.16 27.19
CA VAL A 480 2.44 14.80 27.20
C VAL A 480 0.92 14.85 27.10
N ASN A 481 0.28 15.74 27.85
CA ASN A 481 -1.18 15.83 27.89
C ASN A 481 -1.78 16.36 26.58
N GLU A 482 -1.14 17.35 25.94
CA GLU A 482 -1.61 17.85 24.63
C GLU A 482 -1.36 16.79 23.56
N ALA A 483 -0.22 16.10 23.59
CA ALA A 483 0.06 15.00 22.67
C ALA A 483 -0.99 13.88 22.80
N LEU A 484 -1.38 13.49 24.03
CA LEU A 484 -2.45 12.52 24.25
C LEU A 484 -3.79 12.98 23.65
N GLN A 485 -4.15 14.26 23.85
CA GLN A 485 -5.39 14.83 23.28
C GLN A 485 -5.35 14.85 21.76
N THR A 486 -4.28 15.36 21.15
CA THR A 486 -4.11 15.40 19.69
C THR A 486 -4.16 14.00 19.07
N LEU A 487 -3.55 13.01 19.73
CA LEU A 487 -3.59 11.62 19.26
C LEU A 487 -5.00 11.02 19.32
N GLN A 488 -5.79 11.33 20.36
CA GLN A 488 -7.17 10.87 20.51
C GLN A 488 -8.17 11.59 19.58
N GLU A 489 -7.93 12.87 19.29
CA GLU A 489 -8.79 13.66 18.40
C GLU A 489 -8.57 13.29 16.93
N ARG A 490 -7.31 13.11 16.53
CA ARG A 490 -6.95 12.89 15.12
C ARG A 490 -7.02 11.42 14.70
N TRP A 491 -6.75 10.48 15.61
CA TRP A 491 -6.89 9.05 15.34
C TRP A 491 -7.93 8.43 16.27
N ARG A 492 -8.86 7.66 15.70
CA ARG A 492 -9.77 6.84 16.48
C ARG A 492 -9.03 5.62 17.03
N LEU A 493 -8.71 5.64 18.31
CA LEU A 493 -7.98 4.59 19.01
C LEU A 493 -8.92 3.75 19.89
N SER A 494 -8.65 2.45 20.02
CA SER A 494 -9.43 1.56 20.90
C SER A 494 -9.11 1.76 22.39
N SER A 495 -7.89 2.20 22.71
CA SER A 495 -7.44 2.52 24.07
C SER A 495 -6.65 3.83 24.06
N PRO A 496 -6.56 4.54 25.20
CA PRO A 496 -5.70 5.70 25.31
C PRO A 496 -4.24 5.31 25.00
N PRO A 497 -3.53 6.08 24.16
CA PRO A 497 -2.15 5.78 23.80
C PRO A 497 -1.25 5.89 25.03
N ASP A 498 -0.34 4.94 25.19
CA ASP A 498 0.61 4.93 26.31
C ASP A 498 1.93 5.58 25.86
N ILE A 499 2.38 6.57 26.62
CA ILE A 499 3.56 7.40 26.29
C ILE A 499 4.57 7.21 27.41
N TYR A 500 5.60 6.41 27.12
CA TYR A 500 6.75 6.22 28.01
C TYR A 500 7.86 7.20 27.64
N GLN A 501 8.44 7.89 28.62
CA GLN A 501 9.55 8.82 28.41
C GLN A 501 10.79 8.37 29.18
N ASP A 502 11.97 8.64 28.63
CA ASP A 502 13.23 8.44 29.33
C ASP A 502 14.18 9.59 28.97
N PRO A 503 14.54 10.48 29.90
CA PRO A 503 14.14 10.52 31.32
C PRO A 503 12.77 11.22 31.60
N ASP A 504 12.02 10.76 32.60
CA ASP A 504 10.64 11.25 32.93
C ASP A 504 10.49 12.73 33.35
N TRP A 505 11.59 13.46 33.60
CA TRP A 505 11.54 14.81 34.18
C TRP A 505 11.35 15.96 33.17
N THR A 506 11.37 15.69 31.86
CA THR A 506 11.32 16.72 30.81
C THR A 506 9.92 17.26 30.54
N GLY A 507 8.86 16.51 30.88
CA GLY A 507 7.44 16.90 30.73
C GLY A 507 6.96 17.19 29.30
N THR A 508 7.87 17.13 28.32
CA THR A 508 7.67 17.45 26.90
C THR A 508 8.32 16.37 26.06
N LEU A 509 7.70 16.08 24.91
CA LEU A 509 8.22 15.09 23.98
C LEU A 509 9.51 15.58 23.30
N PRO A 510 10.43 14.66 22.93
CA PRO A 510 11.68 15.02 22.28
C PRO A 510 11.45 15.86 21.02
N ARG A 511 12.23 16.94 20.85
CA ARG A 511 12.14 17.81 19.66
C ARG A 511 12.65 17.15 18.37
N PHE A 512 13.36 16.02 18.50
CA PHE A 512 13.90 15.27 17.37
C PHE A 512 13.03 14.04 17.08
N PRO A 513 12.42 13.92 15.89
CA PRO A 513 11.55 12.79 15.54
C PRO A 513 12.24 11.42 15.67
N ASN A 514 13.55 11.36 15.45
CA ASN A 514 14.34 10.13 15.56
C ASN A 514 14.44 9.58 16.99
N ARG A 515 14.11 10.40 18.01
CA ARG A 515 14.05 9.98 19.42
C ARG A 515 12.66 9.54 19.86
N ILE A 516 11.68 9.56 18.94
CA ILE A 516 10.32 9.09 19.19
C ILE A 516 10.14 7.76 18.45
N GLN A 517 9.93 6.70 19.22
CA GLN A 517 9.60 5.38 18.72
C GLN A 517 8.09 5.18 18.81
N VAL A 518 7.43 4.96 17.68
CA VAL A 518 5.99 4.65 17.64
C VAL A 518 5.85 3.16 17.42
N ARG A 519 5.16 2.47 18.34
CA ARG A 519 4.83 1.06 18.23
C ARG A 519 3.31 0.94 18.06
N VAL A 520 2.89 0.43 16.91
CA VAL A 520 1.48 0.15 16.64
C VAL A 520 1.22 -1.31 16.97
N GLU A 521 0.47 -1.56 18.03
CA GLU A 521 0.12 -2.93 18.44
C GLU A 521 -1.20 -3.34 17.80
N PHE A 522 -1.09 -4.13 16.72
CA PHE A 522 -2.25 -4.77 16.08
C PHE A 522 -2.76 -6.00 16.87
N GLN A 523 -1.96 -6.48 17.83
CA GLN A 523 -2.13 -7.79 18.47
C GLN A 523 -3.14 -7.85 19.62
N GLY A 524 -3.46 -6.74 20.30
CA GLY A 524 -4.48 -6.74 21.37
C GLY A 524 -5.89 -7.10 20.87
N ALA A 525 -6.14 -6.89 19.58
CA ALA A 525 -7.42 -7.16 18.96
C ALA A 525 -7.52 -8.61 18.41
N LEU A 526 -6.41 -9.19 17.93
CA LEU A 526 -6.36 -10.56 17.37
C LEU A 526 -6.15 -11.64 18.45
N ALA A 527 -5.51 -11.31 19.58
CA ALA A 527 -5.25 -12.27 20.66
C ALA A 527 -6.47 -12.57 21.55
N ALA A 528 -7.46 -11.66 21.60
CA ALA A 528 -8.69 -11.87 22.35
C ALA A 528 -9.55 -13.02 21.76
N ASP A 529 -9.52 -13.22 20.44
CA ASP A 529 -10.23 -14.33 19.77
C ASP A 529 -9.56 -15.69 20.06
N GLN A 530 -8.22 -15.76 20.07
CA GLN A 530 -7.51 -17.02 20.37
C GLN A 530 -7.68 -17.47 21.82
N ALA A 531 -7.91 -16.54 22.76
CA ALA A 531 -8.19 -16.85 24.16
C ALA A 531 -9.66 -17.25 24.40
N ALA A 532 -10.60 -16.74 23.60
CA ALA A 532 -12.01 -17.11 23.67
C ALA A 532 -12.27 -18.51 23.09
N ASP A 533 -11.61 -18.88 21.98
CA ASP A 533 -11.72 -20.21 21.37
C ASP A 533 -11.17 -21.33 22.26
N GLN A 534 -10.17 -21.04 23.12
CA GLN A 534 -9.66 -22.00 24.10
C GLN A 534 -10.51 -22.08 25.38
N ALA A 535 -11.37 -21.10 25.65
CA ALA A 535 -12.25 -21.08 26.82
C ALA A 535 -13.68 -21.61 26.52
N GLY A 536 -14.10 -21.61 25.25
CA GLY A 536 -15.39 -22.17 24.80
C GLY A 536 -15.36 -23.64 24.37
N GLY A 537 -14.17 -24.26 24.34
CA GLY A 537 -13.95 -25.66 23.98
C GLY A 537 -13.88 -26.64 25.16
N GLN A 538 -14.68 -26.43 26.21
CA GLN A 538 -14.96 -27.43 27.24
C GLN A 538 -16.45 -27.74 27.36
#